data_AF-R1DLH5-F1
#
_entry.id   AF-R1DLH5-F1
#
_cell.length_a   1.000
_cell.length_b   1.000
_cell.length_c   1.000
_cell.angle_alpha   90.00
_cell.angle_beta   90.00
_cell.angle_gamma   90.00
#
_symmetry.space_group_name_H-M   'P 1'
#
loop_
_entity.id
_entity.type
_entity.pdbx_description
1 polymer ?
#
loop_
_entity_poly.entity_id
_entity_poly.type
_entity_poly.pdbx_seq_one_letter_code
_entity_poly.pdbx_strand_id
1 'polypeptide(L)'
;MCRRCLLAGGAQHTFTLREGVKFHDGSDWNCAVAKLNFDHVLSPTVKQRHAWLGTEPSSCNSAGQFVLETKNAFYPLLQELSYIRPLSRNQRRRSRVDIKAVFARHDDYWGGAPEIEFLHIRYYETRAAAHCSVPPLHT
;
A
#
# COMPACT_ATOMS: atom_id res chain seq x y z
N MET A 1 -23.01 -0.96 -29.68
CA MET A 1 -21.84 -0.86 -28.78
C MET A 1 -21.88 -2.04 -27.83
N CYS A 2 -20.93 -2.97 -27.93
CA CYS A 2 -20.92 -4.17 -27.10
C CYS A 2 -20.47 -3.77 -25.68
N ARG A 3 -21.40 -3.76 -24.71
CA ARG A 3 -21.02 -3.69 -23.29
C ARG A 3 -20.23 -4.96 -23.02
N ARG A 4 -18.97 -4.82 -22.61
CA ARG A 4 -18.13 -5.93 -22.18
C ARG A 4 -18.91 -6.71 -21.12
N CYS A 5 -19.32 -7.94 -21.43
CA CYS A 5 -20.04 -8.77 -20.48
C CYS A 5 -19.12 -8.99 -19.28
N LEU A 6 -19.48 -8.41 -18.13
CA LEU A 6 -18.89 -8.79 -16.86
C LEU A 6 -19.07 -10.30 -16.73
N LEU A 7 -18.01 -11.00 -16.33
CA LEU A 7 -18.09 -12.43 -16.02
C LEU A 7 -19.29 -12.66 -15.10
N ALA A 8 -20.12 -13.67 -15.37
CA ALA A 8 -21.40 -13.85 -14.69
C ALA A 8 -21.23 -13.82 -13.16
N GLY A 9 -21.78 -12.79 -12.51
CA GLY A 9 -21.67 -12.55 -11.07
C GLY A 9 -20.57 -11.59 -10.63
N GLY A 10 -19.71 -11.10 -11.53
CA GLY A 10 -18.65 -10.13 -11.25
C GLY A 10 -19.14 -8.69 -11.11
N ALA A 11 -18.30 -7.82 -10.54
CA ALA A 11 -18.56 -6.39 -10.40
C ALA A 11 -17.41 -5.56 -10.97
N GLN A 12 -17.74 -4.38 -11.50
CA GLN A 12 -16.77 -3.38 -11.95
C GLN A 12 -16.81 -2.19 -11.01
N HIS A 13 -15.64 -1.79 -10.53
CA HIS A 13 -15.45 -0.68 -9.62
C HIS A 13 -14.57 0.37 -10.29
N THR A 14 -15.07 1.60 -10.36
CA THR A 14 -14.34 2.73 -10.94
C THR A 14 -13.93 3.68 -9.81
N PHE A 15 -12.64 3.98 -9.73
CA PHE A 15 -12.04 4.85 -8.74
C PHE A 15 -11.54 6.13 -9.41
N THR A 16 -12.02 7.26 -8.92
CA THR A 16 -11.46 8.56 -9.24
C THR A 16 -10.26 8.79 -8.35
N LEU A 17 -9.07 8.92 -8.94
CA LEU A 17 -7.83 9.14 -8.21
C LEU A 17 -7.68 10.62 -7.85
N ARG A 18 -7.11 10.90 -6.68
CA ARG A 18 -6.82 12.27 -6.28
C ARG A 18 -5.73 12.86 -7.17
N GLU A 19 -5.97 14.06 -7.67
CA GLU A 19 -5.02 14.83 -8.47
C GLU A 19 -3.95 15.50 -7.58
N GLY A 20 -2.77 15.78 -8.15
CA GLY A 20 -1.68 16.47 -7.47
C GLY A 20 -0.94 15.63 -6.40
N VAL A 21 -1.23 14.33 -6.28
CA VAL A 21 -0.50 13.44 -5.38
C VAL A 21 0.82 13.03 -6.04
N LYS A 22 1.92 13.13 -5.29
CA LYS A 22 3.26 12.73 -5.73
C LYS A 22 3.85 11.67 -4.79
N PHE A 23 4.74 10.85 -5.34
CA PHE A 23 5.60 9.97 -4.57
C PHE A 23 6.79 10.75 -3.99
N HIS A 24 7.52 10.13 -3.06
CA HIS A 24 8.70 10.73 -2.42
C HIS A 24 9.85 11.02 -3.40
N ASP A 25 9.87 10.39 -4.58
CA ASP A 25 10.83 10.67 -5.65
C ASP A 25 10.37 11.79 -6.60
N GLY A 26 9.20 12.39 -6.35
CA GLY A 26 8.59 13.46 -7.15
C GLY A 26 7.72 12.99 -8.32
N SER A 27 7.70 11.69 -8.62
CA SER A 27 6.85 11.13 -9.68
C SER A 27 5.36 11.23 -9.33
N ASP A 28 4.51 11.31 -10.35
CA ASP A 28 3.07 11.52 -10.16
C ASP A 28 2.32 10.23 -9.84
N TRP A 29 1.37 10.33 -8.92
CA TRP A 29 0.34 9.32 -8.71
C TRP A 29 -0.79 9.49 -9.74
N ASN A 30 -1.00 8.47 -10.56
CA ASN A 30 -2.05 8.46 -11.58
C ASN A 30 -2.51 7.02 -11.87
N CYS A 31 -3.46 6.88 -12.80
CA CYS A 31 -4.02 5.56 -13.11
C CYS A 31 -3.01 4.59 -13.70
N ALA A 32 -2.07 5.06 -14.53
CA ALA A 32 -1.05 4.19 -15.10
C ALA A 32 -0.17 3.57 -14.00
N VAL A 33 0.21 4.37 -12.99
CA VAL A 33 0.99 3.87 -11.84
C VAL A 33 0.15 2.96 -10.94
N ALA A 34 -1.12 3.30 -10.68
CA ALA A 34 -2.02 2.41 -9.94
C ALA A 34 -2.15 1.04 -10.64
N LYS A 35 -2.36 1.05 -11.97
CA LYS A 35 -2.40 -0.16 -12.78
C LYS A 35 -1.10 -0.96 -12.70
N LEU A 36 0.06 -0.31 -12.84
CA LEU A 36 1.36 -0.98 -12.76
C LEU A 36 1.54 -1.73 -11.43
N ASN A 37 1.09 -1.15 -10.32
CA ASN A 37 1.13 -1.79 -9.01
C ASN A 37 0.24 -3.05 -8.96
N PHE A 38 -0.99 -2.97 -9.45
CA PHE A 38 -1.90 -4.12 -9.49
C PHE A 38 -1.41 -5.22 -10.44
N ASP A 39 -0.87 -4.85 -11.61
CA ASP A 39 -0.28 -5.79 -12.55
C ASP A 39 0.91 -6.54 -11.91
N HIS A 40 1.72 -5.85 -11.11
CA HIS A 40 2.82 -6.47 -10.37
C HIS A 40 2.30 -7.46 -9.31
N VAL A 41 1.33 -7.06 -8.49
CA VAL A 41 0.74 -7.92 -7.43
C VAL A 41 0.07 -9.16 -8.03
N LEU A 42 -0.60 -9.00 -9.17
CA LEU A 42 -1.29 -10.09 -9.88
C LEU A 42 -0.39 -10.88 -10.83
N SER A 43 0.89 -10.51 -10.95
CA SER A 43 1.85 -11.24 -11.78
C SER A 43 1.97 -12.71 -11.35
N PRO A 44 2.24 -13.65 -12.26
CA PRO A 44 2.31 -15.09 -11.92
C PRO A 44 3.27 -15.42 -10.76
N THR A 45 4.34 -14.63 -10.62
CA THR A 45 5.37 -14.80 -9.59
C THR A 45 4.90 -14.31 -8.21
N VAL A 46 4.11 -13.23 -8.15
CA VAL A 46 3.71 -12.57 -6.90
C VAL A 46 2.33 -13.08 -6.44
N LYS A 47 1.41 -13.35 -7.38
CA LYS A 47 0.03 -13.76 -7.11
C LYS A 47 -0.08 -15.01 -6.23
N GLN A 48 0.89 -15.92 -6.25
CA GLN A 48 0.93 -17.08 -5.36
C GLN A 48 0.91 -16.69 -3.87
N ARG A 49 1.46 -15.52 -3.53
CA ARG A 49 1.48 -14.99 -2.17
C ARG A 49 0.19 -14.27 -1.80
N HIS A 50 -0.71 -14.05 -2.76
CA HIS A 50 -1.92 -13.24 -2.66
C HIS A 50 -3.11 -13.95 -3.32
N ALA A 51 -3.12 -15.28 -3.30
CA ALA A 51 -4.15 -16.08 -3.95
C ALA A 51 -5.55 -15.88 -3.34
N TRP A 52 -5.64 -15.31 -2.13
CA TRP A 52 -6.90 -14.91 -1.49
C TRP A 52 -7.53 -13.67 -2.13
N LEU A 53 -6.74 -12.86 -2.86
CA LEU A 53 -7.21 -11.64 -3.49
C LEU A 53 -7.99 -12.00 -4.76
N GLY A 54 -9.33 -11.93 -4.67
CA GLY A 54 -10.26 -12.31 -5.73
C GLY A 54 -10.38 -11.30 -6.89
N THR A 55 -9.35 -10.50 -7.15
CA THR A 55 -9.37 -9.41 -8.13
C THR A 55 -8.81 -9.84 -9.48
N GLU A 56 -9.34 -9.22 -10.53
CA GLU A 56 -8.91 -9.39 -11.91
C GLU A 56 -7.96 -8.25 -12.36
N PRO A 57 -7.33 -8.37 -13.55
CA PRO A 57 -6.47 -7.33 -14.08
C PRO A 57 -7.19 -5.97 -14.13
N SER A 58 -6.49 -4.92 -13.71
CA SER A 58 -7.01 -3.56 -13.69
C SER A 58 -6.80 -2.83 -15.03
N SER A 59 -7.55 -1.76 -15.27
CA SER A 59 -7.45 -0.92 -16.46
C SER A 59 -7.62 0.58 -16.15
N CYS A 60 -7.32 1.43 -17.13
CA CYS A 60 -7.59 2.86 -17.07
C CYS A 60 -8.61 3.22 -18.15
N ASN A 61 -9.65 3.98 -17.79
CA ASN A 61 -10.62 4.46 -18.78
C ASN A 61 -10.11 5.75 -19.47
N SER A 62 -10.88 6.25 -20.45
CA SER A 62 -10.52 7.45 -21.21
C SER A 62 -10.46 8.73 -20.38
N ALA A 63 -11.08 8.75 -19.19
CA ALA A 63 -11.02 9.85 -18.24
C ALA A 63 -9.83 9.72 -17.26
N GLY A 64 -8.98 8.71 -17.41
CA GLY A 64 -7.86 8.46 -16.49
C GLY A 64 -8.28 7.91 -15.14
N GLN A 65 -9.50 7.39 -15.00
CA GLN A 65 -9.96 6.72 -13.77
C GLN A 65 -9.49 5.27 -13.75
N PHE A 66 -9.22 4.78 -12.55
CA PHE A 66 -8.78 3.41 -12.33
C PHE A 66 -9.98 2.47 -12.25
N VAL A 67 -9.99 1.42 -13.07
CA VAL A 67 -11.08 0.46 -13.16
C VAL A 67 -10.58 -0.91 -12.73
N LEU A 68 -11.24 -1.47 -11.72
CA LEU A 68 -10.97 -2.79 -11.17
C LEU A 68 -12.18 -3.70 -11.38
N GLU A 69 -11.92 -4.91 -11.85
CA GLU A 69 -12.95 -5.94 -12.02
C GLU A 69 -12.73 -7.06 -11.01
N THR A 70 -13.84 -7.67 -10.55
CA THR A 70 -13.80 -8.85 -9.69
C THR A 70 -14.52 -10.01 -10.37
N LYS A 71 -14.05 -11.24 -10.13
CA LYS A 71 -14.69 -12.44 -10.70
C LYS A 71 -16.13 -12.63 -10.23
N ASN A 72 -16.39 -12.31 -8.95
CA ASN A 72 -17.69 -12.41 -8.30
C ASN A 72 -17.96 -11.12 -7.51
N ALA A 73 -19.21 -10.89 -7.11
CA ALA A 73 -19.60 -9.84 -6.18
C ALA A 73 -18.82 -10.05 -4.87
N PHE A 74 -17.81 -9.22 -4.66
CA PHE A 74 -16.84 -9.39 -3.58
C PHE A 74 -17.07 -8.30 -2.54
N TYR A 75 -17.97 -8.57 -1.61
CA TYR A 75 -18.39 -7.63 -0.56
C TYR A 75 -17.22 -6.99 0.22
N PRO A 76 -16.14 -7.71 0.61
CA PRO A 76 -15.05 -7.10 1.37
C PRO A 76 -14.01 -6.38 0.49
N LEU A 77 -14.26 -6.10 -0.80
CA LEU A 77 -13.26 -5.51 -1.71
C LEU A 77 -12.62 -4.23 -1.14
N LEU A 78 -13.44 -3.26 -0.73
CA LEU A 78 -12.92 -1.98 -0.21
C LEU A 78 -12.13 -2.16 1.10
N GLN A 79 -12.54 -3.13 1.92
CA GLN A 79 -11.83 -3.45 3.16
C GLN A 79 -10.47 -4.10 2.85
N GLU A 80 -10.41 -5.06 1.95
CA GLU A 80 -9.14 -5.70 1.54
C GLU A 80 -8.18 -4.70 0.88
N LEU A 81 -8.69 -3.74 0.11
CA LEU A 81 -7.89 -2.65 -0.47
C LEU A 81 -7.34 -1.66 0.57
N SER A 82 -7.92 -1.62 1.78
CA SER A 82 -7.44 -0.77 2.87
C SER A 82 -6.29 -1.38 3.68
N TYR A 83 -6.02 -2.67 3.51
CA TYR A 83 -4.96 -3.34 4.25
C TYR A 83 -3.58 -2.84 3.81
N ILE A 84 -2.70 -2.65 4.80
CA ILE A 84 -1.33 -2.13 4.64
C ILE A 84 -0.48 -2.93 3.63
N ARG A 85 -0.84 -4.19 3.34
CA ARG A 85 -0.05 -5.10 2.52
C ARG A 85 -0.97 -6.00 1.68
N PRO A 86 -0.59 -6.25 0.41
CA PRO A 86 -0.27 -7.60 0.00
C PRO A 86 1.24 -7.66 -0.24
N LEU A 87 2.05 -7.80 0.82
CA LEU A 87 3.51 -7.93 0.69
C LEU A 87 4.07 -8.98 1.67
N SER A 88 4.56 -10.08 1.08
CA SER A 88 5.56 -11.06 1.57
C SER A 88 5.42 -11.71 2.95
N ARG A 89 5.55 -13.06 2.94
CA ARG A 89 5.96 -13.92 4.06
C ARG A 89 7.09 -13.27 4.88
N ASN A 90 6.97 -13.34 6.20
CA ASN A 90 8.06 -13.10 7.15
C ASN A 90 9.05 -14.29 7.11
N GLN A 91 9.87 -14.40 6.06
CA GLN A 91 11.07 -15.22 6.15
C GLN A 91 12.14 -14.39 6.88
N ARG A 92 12.15 -14.44 8.22
CA ARG A 92 13.23 -13.84 9.01
C ARG A 92 14.54 -14.56 8.69
N ARG A 93 15.30 -14.11 7.68
CA ARG A 93 16.74 -14.36 7.65
C ARG A 93 17.39 -13.43 8.68
N ARG A 94 17.60 -13.96 9.89
CA ARG A 94 18.42 -13.34 10.94
C ARG A 94 19.88 -13.29 10.49
N SER A 95 20.26 -12.30 9.69
CA SER A 95 21.70 -12.08 9.44
C SER A 95 22.17 -10.64 9.63
N ARG A 96 21.27 -9.71 9.99
CA ARG A 96 21.55 -8.39 10.59
C ARG A 96 20.21 -7.76 11.00
N VAL A 97 20.08 -7.37 12.27
CA VAL A 97 18.94 -6.56 12.75
C VAL A 97 19.45 -5.14 12.87
N ASP A 98 18.87 -4.21 12.13
CA ASP A 98 19.22 -2.79 12.27
C ASP A 98 18.77 -2.31 13.65
N ILE A 99 19.70 -1.68 14.38
CA ILE A 99 19.43 -1.16 15.73
C ILE A 99 18.54 0.11 15.70
N LYS A 100 18.38 0.74 14.53
CA LYS A 100 17.64 1.97 14.34
C LYS A 100 17.09 2.09 12.91
N ALA A 101 15.82 2.46 12.79
CA ALA A 101 15.22 3.01 11.57
C ALA A 101 14.83 4.47 11.81
N VAL A 102 15.04 5.32 10.81
CA VAL A 102 14.71 6.75 10.85
C VAL A 102 13.74 7.04 9.73
N PHE A 103 12.57 7.55 10.08
CA PHE A 103 11.57 8.03 9.13
C PHE A 103 11.56 9.55 9.21
N ALA A 104 11.97 10.20 8.13
CA ALA A 104 11.86 11.64 8.00
C ALA A 104 10.45 12.04 7.58
N ARG A 105 10.04 13.24 7.97
CA ARG A 105 8.84 13.88 7.46
C ARG A 105 8.89 14.02 5.95
N HIS A 106 7.73 13.93 5.32
CA HIS A 106 7.55 14.34 3.93
C HIS A 106 6.75 15.64 3.89
N ASP A 107 7.43 16.74 3.56
CA ASP A 107 6.84 18.09 3.55
C ASP A 107 5.74 18.24 2.49
N ASP A 108 5.89 17.55 1.35
CA ASP A 108 4.94 17.60 0.23
C ASP A 108 3.78 16.60 0.38
N TYR A 109 3.52 16.10 1.59
CA TYR A 109 2.43 15.16 1.82
C TYR A 109 1.07 15.81 1.57
N TRP A 110 0.28 15.19 0.69
CA TRP A 110 -1.02 15.70 0.24
C TRP A 110 -2.04 15.95 1.37
N GLY A 111 -1.88 15.31 2.53
CA GLY A 111 -2.75 15.45 3.69
C GLY A 111 -2.28 16.48 4.72
N GLY A 112 -1.16 17.17 4.47
CA GLY A 112 -0.51 18.08 5.41
C GLY A 112 0.69 17.43 6.12
N ALA A 113 1.81 18.13 6.13
CA ALA A 113 3.04 17.63 6.73
C ALA A 113 2.89 17.45 8.25
N PRO A 114 3.36 16.34 8.85
CA PRO A 114 3.32 16.17 10.29
C PRO A 114 4.19 17.21 11.01
N GLU A 115 3.87 17.50 12.27
CA GLU A 115 4.71 18.40 13.08
C GLU A 115 6.05 17.76 13.46
N ILE A 116 6.10 16.43 13.49
CA ILE A 116 7.31 15.65 13.81
C ILE A 116 8.21 15.56 12.57
N GLU A 117 9.43 16.06 12.69
CA GLU A 117 10.44 16.03 11.62
C GLU A 117 11.07 14.65 11.43
N PHE A 118 11.40 13.95 12.52
CA PHE A 118 12.00 12.61 12.47
C PHE A 118 11.36 11.67 13.49
N LEU A 119 10.93 10.50 13.03
CA LEU A 119 10.58 9.37 13.88
C LEU A 119 11.74 8.37 13.91
N HIS A 120 12.35 8.22 15.08
CA HIS A 120 13.40 7.25 15.33
C HIS A 120 12.82 5.98 15.96
N ILE A 121 12.76 4.89 15.20
CA ILE A 121 12.43 3.56 15.74
C ILE A 121 13.74 2.88 16.12
N ARG A 122 13.95 2.64 17.42
CA ARG A 122 15.13 1.95 17.92
C ARG A 122 14.78 0.54 18.37
N TYR A 123 15.60 -0.42 17.95
CA TYR A 123 15.50 -1.79 18.45
C TYR A 123 16.28 -1.93 19.74
N TYR A 124 15.62 -2.45 20.77
CA TYR A 124 16.23 -2.86 22.02
C TYR A 124 15.96 -4.34 22.20
N GLU A 125 17.00 -5.11 22.54
CA GLU A 125 16.87 -6.55 22.75
C GLU A 125 16.05 -6.87 24.00
N THR A 126 16.14 -6.01 25.03
CA THR A 126 15.43 -6.21 26.29
C THR A 126 14.59 -4.98 26.67
N ARG A 127 13.50 -5.24 27.40
CA ARG A 127 12.66 -4.18 27.97
C ARG A 127 13.43 -3.28 28.93
N ALA A 128 14.35 -3.84 29.71
CA ALA A 128 15.19 -3.08 30.64
C ALA A 128 16.07 -2.06 29.90
N ALA A 129 16.72 -2.48 28.81
CA ALA A 129 17.52 -1.59 27.97
C ALA A 129 16.68 -0.46 27.34
N ALA A 130 15.46 -0.76 26.90
CA ALA A 130 14.54 0.26 26.41
C ALA A 130 14.18 1.27 27.51
N HIS A 131 13.81 0.80 28.71
CA HIS A 131 13.37 1.66 29.81
C HIS A 131 14.48 2.60 30.31
N CYS A 132 15.72 2.12 30.43
CA CYS A 132 16.86 2.95 30.85
C CYS A 132 17.27 4.00 29.81
N SER A 133 16.79 3.89 28.56
CA SER A 133 17.15 4.81 27.48
C SER A 133 16.17 5.96 27.27
N VAL A 134 15.01 5.92 27.92
CA VAL A 134 14.02 7.00 27.88
C VAL A 134 14.31 7.96 29.03
N PRO A 135 14.69 9.22 28.78
CA PRO A 135 14.85 10.19 29.85
C PRO A 135 13.54 10.34 30.61
N PRO A 136 13.56 10.54 31.95
CA PRO A 136 12.34 10.74 32.71
C PRO A 136 11.57 11.91 32.12
N LEU A 137 10.26 11.73 31.90
CA LEU A 137 9.39 12.80 31.45
C LEU A 137 9.51 13.92 32.47
N HIS A 138 9.94 15.10 32.03
CA HIS A 138 9.98 16.29 32.86
C HIS A 138 8.58 16.51 33.47
N THR A 139 8.51 16.54 34.81
CA THR A 139 7.33 16.89 35.60
C THR A 139 7.02 18.37 35.49
#